data_AF-A0A2C9M5D7-F1
#
_entry.id   AF-A0A2C9M5D7-F1
#
_cell.length_a   1.000
_cell.length_b   1.000
_cell.length_c   1.000
_cell.angle_alpha   90.00
_cell.angle_beta   90.00
_cell.angle_gamma   90.00
#
_symmetry.space_group_name_H-M   'P 1'
#
loop_
_entity.id
_entity.type
_entity.pdbx_description
1 polymer ?
#
loop_
_entity_poly.entity_id
_entity_poly.type
_entity_poly.pdbx_seq_one_letter_code
_entity_poly.pdbx_strand_id
1 'polypeptide(L)'
;MFDLVRTLPSDEKAVKMNDINIRGMHMKSSGRKSNRSTLRSVQQSRRRRNTVQDYYVDVVAMIDYKRYSKFLSQTNYNNFAAMQNILEYYAFVFSGMDMLYEGIKHPEYTIHILLSKIYVLQ
;
A
#
# COMPACT_ATOMS: atom_id res chain seq x y z
N MET A 1 -19.41 14.55 17.49
CA MET A 1 -18.64 14.31 18.72
C MET A 1 -17.49 13.38 18.32
N PHE A 2 -16.33 13.96 18.06
CA PHE A 2 -15.10 13.26 17.71
C PHE A 2 -14.28 13.14 18.98
N ASP A 3 -13.89 11.93 19.37
CA ASP A 3 -12.78 11.76 20.31
C ASP A 3 -11.75 10.80 19.73
N LEU A 4 -10.59 11.40 19.52
CA LEU A 4 -9.33 10.86 19.05
C LEU A 4 -8.48 10.55 20.29
N VAL A 5 -8.17 9.29 20.58
CA VAL A 5 -7.06 8.96 21.49
C VAL A 5 -6.38 7.67 21.04
N ARG A 6 -5.31 7.79 20.25
CA ARG A 6 -4.22 6.81 20.22
C ARG A 6 -3.15 7.32 21.18
N THR A 7 -2.94 6.60 22.27
CA THR A 7 -1.82 6.78 23.18
C THR A 7 -0.55 6.22 22.53
N LEU A 8 0.43 7.10 22.29
CA LEU A 8 1.83 6.74 22.01
C LEU A 8 2.57 6.66 23.36
N PRO A 9 3.42 5.66 23.62
CA PRO A 9 4.42 5.78 24.66
C PRO A 9 5.65 6.52 24.13
N SER A 10 5.86 7.70 24.69
CA SER A 10 7.14 8.39 24.81
C SER A 10 8.03 7.66 25.83
N ASP A 11 9.26 7.32 25.46
CA ASP A 11 10.47 7.80 26.15
C ASP A 11 11.76 7.18 25.59
N GLU A 12 12.70 8.10 25.35
CA GLU A 12 14.16 8.05 25.29
C GLU A 12 14.87 6.70 25.55
N LYS A 13 15.91 6.39 24.75
CA LYS A 13 17.32 6.65 25.11
C LYS A 13 18.20 6.73 23.86
N ALA A 14 18.83 7.90 23.65
CA ALA A 14 19.98 8.02 22.77
C ALA A 14 21.15 7.23 23.37
N VAL A 15 21.66 6.22 22.66
CA VAL A 15 22.90 5.55 23.05
C VAL A 15 24.07 6.28 22.38
N LYS A 16 24.90 6.83 23.27
CA LYS A 16 26.08 7.65 23.06
C LYS A 16 27.19 6.89 22.31
N MET A 17 27.87 7.59 21.41
CA MET A 17 29.05 7.16 20.65
C MET A 17 30.13 6.52 21.54
N ASN A 18 30.79 5.48 21.01
CA ASN A 18 32.14 5.10 21.44
C ASN A 18 33.13 5.51 20.35
N ASP A 19 33.83 6.61 20.60
CA ASP A 19 35.05 6.94 19.86
C ASP A 19 36.15 5.96 20.29
N ILE A 20 36.66 5.16 19.34
CA ILE A 20 37.95 4.49 19.49
C ILE A 20 38.90 5.10 18.47
N ASN A 21 39.53 6.20 18.89
CA ASN A 21 40.72 6.74 18.24
C ASN A 21 41.93 5.97 18.76
N ILE A 22 42.53 5.12 17.93
CA ILE A 22 43.88 4.58 18.17
C ILE A 22 44.72 4.78 16.91
N ARG A 23 44.89 6.04 16.49
CA ARG A 23 46.10 6.44 15.78
C ARG A 23 47.22 6.55 16.81
N GLY A 24 48.07 5.53 16.90
CA GLY A 24 49.27 5.63 17.73
C GLY A 24 49.83 4.33 18.29
N MET A 25 49.85 3.22 17.54
CA MET A 25 50.78 2.13 17.87
C MET A 25 51.59 1.76 16.64
N HIS A 26 52.72 2.46 16.52
CA HIS A 26 53.85 2.05 15.71
C HIS A 26 54.48 0.81 16.37
N MET A 27 54.21 -0.38 15.84
CA MET A 27 55.06 -1.56 16.06
C MET A 27 55.72 -1.95 14.74
N LYS A 28 57.03 -1.70 14.66
CA LYS A 28 57.91 -2.35 13.69
C LYS A 28 58.09 -3.80 14.14
N SER A 29 57.60 -4.75 13.36
CA SER A 29 58.21 -6.08 13.33
C SER A 29 58.11 -6.70 11.94
N SER A 30 59.22 -7.32 11.59
CA SER A 30 59.64 -7.88 10.32
C SER A 30 58.70 -8.93 9.71
N GLY A 31 58.46 -8.78 8.41
CA GLY A 31 58.46 -9.87 7.44
C GLY A 31 57.24 -10.79 7.41
N ARG A 32 56.39 -10.64 6.38
CA ARG A 32 55.85 -11.76 5.58
C ARG A 32 55.04 -11.28 4.37
N LYS A 33 55.55 -11.65 3.20
CA LYS A 33 54.91 -11.97 1.91
C LYS A 33 53.69 -11.13 1.47
N SER A 34 53.93 -10.37 0.40
CA SER A 34 52.92 -9.76 -0.46
C SER A 34 52.02 -10.82 -1.12
N ASN A 35 50.72 -10.75 -0.86
CA ASN A 35 49.71 -11.28 -1.78
C ASN A 35 48.93 -10.08 -2.34
N ARG A 36 49.39 -9.62 -3.50
CA ARG A 36 48.70 -8.62 -4.33
C ARG A 36 47.60 -9.33 -5.11
N SER A 37 46.44 -8.66 -5.24
CA SER A 37 45.25 -9.01 -6.03
C SER A 37 44.41 -10.16 -5.43
N THR A 38 43.10 -10.07 -5.23
CA THR A 38 42.08 -9.20 -5.82
C THR A 38 40.95 -9.14 -4.80
N LEU A 39 40.87 -8.09 -3.97
CA LEU A 39 39.61 -7.76 -3.30
C LEU A 39 38.70 -7.29 -4.43
N ARG A 40 37.98 -8.25 -5.03
CA ARG A 40 36.77 -7.94 -5.80
C ARG A 40 36.00 -6.99 -4.89
N SER A 41 35.92 -5.74 -5.31
CA SER A 41 34.89 -4.84 -4.84
C SER A 41 33.60 -5.60 -5.04
N VAL A 42 33.12 -6.26 -3.98
CA VAL A 42 31.72 -6.59 -3.87
C VAL A 42 31.07 -5.23 -3.74
N GLN A 43 30.92 -4.57 -4.90
CA GLN A 43 29.92 -3.56 -5.11
C GLN A 43 28.66 -4.27 -4.61
N GLN A 44 28.30 -3.95 -3.37
CA GLN A 44 27.00 -4.25 -2.84
C GLN A 44 26.07 -3.37 -3.65
N SER A 45 25.82 -3.80 -4.89
CA SER A 45 24.71 -3.41 -5.71
C SER A 45 23.53 -3.67 -4.81
N ARG A 46 23.09 -2.62 -4.11
CA ARG A 46 21.74 -2.54 -3.58
C ARG A 46 20.88 -2.76 -4.81
N ARG A 47 20.50 -4.02 -5.03
CA ARG A 47 19.56 -4.42 -6.06
C ARG A 47 18.34 -3.57 -5.73
N ARG A 48 18.13 -2.47 -6.47
CA ARG A 48 16.92 -1.68 -6.34
C ARG A 48 15.81 -2.70 -6.55
N ARG A 49 15.10 -3.06 -5.47
CA ARG A 49 13.83 -3.75 -5.66
C ARG A 49 13.02 -2.75 -6.45
N ASN A 50 12.66 -3.11 -7.69
CA ASN A 50 11.63 -2.40 -8.40
C ASN A 50 10.42 -2.48 -7.47
N THR A 51 10.10 -1.36 -6.81
CA THR A 51 8.89 -1.25 -6.02
C THR A 51 7.74 -1.38 -7.00
N VAL A 52 6.92 -2.41 -6.82
CA VAL A 52 5.70 -2.59 -7.60
C VAL A 52 4.88 -1.31 -7.46
N GLN A 53 4.49 -0.73 -8.59
CA GLN A 53 3.76 0.54 -8.63
C GLN A 53 2.26 0.28 -8.42
N ASP A 54 1.65 0.93 -7.46
CA ASP A 54 0.20 0.82 -7.26
C ASP A 54 -0.53 1.88 -8.09
N TYR A 55 -1.57 1.45 -8.82
CA TYR A 55 -2.49 2.30 -9.56
C TYR A 55 -3.89 2.18 -8.97
N TYR A 56 -4.52 3.32 -8.70
CA TYR A 56 -5.88 3.39 -8.19
C TYR A 56 -6.81 3.90 -9.29
N VAL A 57 -7.90 3.17 -9.51
CA VAL A 57 -8.97 3.54 -10.44
C VAL A 57 -10.20 3.91 -9.63
N ASP A 58 -10.47 5.20 -9.55
CA ASP A 58 -11.69 5.73 -8.94
C ASP A 58 -12.88 5.56 -9.89
N VAL A 59 -13.91 4.87 -9.41
CA VAL A 59 -15.13 4.60 -10.16
C VAL A 59 -16.31 5.32 -9.55
N VAL A 60 -17.07 5.98 -10.42
CA VAL A 60 -18.35 6.59 -10.07
C VAL A 60 -19.45 5.82 -10.79
N ALA A 61 -20.37 5.23 -10.03
CA ALA A 61 -21.54 4.54 -10.59
C ALA A 61 -22.69 5.53 -10.80
N MET A 62 -23.22 5.61 -12.02
CA MET A 62 -24.44 6.37 -12.33
C MET A 62 -25.56 5.39 -12.65
N ILE A 63 -26.68 5.52 -11.94
CA ILE A 63 -27.81 4.60 -12.01
C ILE A 63 -28.98 5.38 -12.59
N ASP A 64 -29.51 4.89 -13.71
CA ASP A 64 -30.68 5.48 -14.34
C ASP A 64 -31.99 5.16 -13.58
N TYR A 65 -33.02 5.95 -13.85
CA TYR A 65 -34.34 5.74 -13.26
C TYR A 65 -34.90 4.35 -13.60
N LYS A 66 -34.60 3.81 -14.79
CA LYS A 66 -35.06 2.47 -15.20
C LYS A 66 -34.46 1.36 -14.32
N ARG A 67 -33.20 1.47 -13.91
CA ARG A 67 -32.58 0.53 -12.98
C ARG A 67 -33.05 0.77 -11.56
N TYR A 68 -33.14 2.03 -11.14
CA TYR A 68 -33.66 2.39 -9.82
C TYR A 68 -35.09 1.86 -9.59
N SER A 69 -35.98 2.02 -10.55
CA SER A 69 -37.38 1.55 -10.47
C SER A 69 -37.48 0.03 -10.29
N LYS A 70 -36.52 -0.76 -10.80
CA LYS A 70 -36.45 -2.20 -10.50
C LYS A 70 -36.17 -2.46 -9.03
N PHE A 71 -35.19 -1.76 -8.45
CA PHE A 71 -34.90 -1.88 -7.01
C PHE A 71 -36.09 -1.43 -6.16
N LEU A 72 -36.80 -0.36 -6.57
CA LEU A 72 -38.04 0.05 -5.90
C LEU A 72 -39.11 -1.03 -5.95
N SER A 73 -39.33 -1.65 -7.10
CA SER A 73 -40.35 -2.69 -7.23
C SER A 73 -40.06 -3.91 -6.33
N GLN A 74 -38.78 -4.20 -6.06
CA GLN A 74 -38.36 -5.28 -5.19
C GLN A 74 -38.53 -4.96 -3.70
N THR A 75 -38.60 -3.68 -3.34
CA THR A 75 -38.70 -3.23 -1.95
C THR A 75 -40.08 -2.69 -1.59
N ASN A 76 -41.12 -3.10 -2.33
CA ASN A 76 -42.48 -2.59 -2.18
C ASN A 76 -42.54 -1.05 -2.26
N TYR A 77 -41.80 -0.47 -3.20
CA TYR A 77 -41.68 0.97 -3.43
C TYR A 77 -41.15 1.77 -2.24
N ASN A 78 -40.42 1.10 -1.33
CA ASN A 78 -39.71 1.77 -0.25
C ASN A 78 -38.39 2.35 -0.77
N ASN A 79 -38.31 3.68 -0.84
CA ASN A 79 -37.14 4.42 -1.32
C ASN A 79 -35.87 4.13 -0.51
N PHE A 80 -35.97 4.10 0.82
CA PHE A 80 -34.81 3.89 1.70
C PHE A 80 -34.24 2.48 1.51
N ALA A 81 -35.11 1.47 1.50
CA ALA A 81 -34.71 0.09 1.24
C ALA A 81 -34.12 -0.09 -0.16
N ALA A 82 -34.69 0.56 -1.18
CA ALA A 82 -34.16 0.51 -2.54
C ALA A 82 -32.76 1.13 -2.64
N MET A 83 -32.53 2.25 -1.95
CA MET A 83 -31.21 2.88 -1.86
C MET A 83 -30.19 1.97 -1.16
N GLN A 84 -30.58 1.32 -0.06
CA GLN A 84 -29.71 0.36 0.62
C GLN A 84 -29.35 -0.83 -0.28
N ASN A 85 -30.34 -1.42 -0.95
CA ASN A 85 -30.09 -2.52 -1.89
C ASN A 85 -29.18 -2.09 -3.06
N ILE A 86 -29.31 -0.86 -3.54
CA ILE A 86 -28.41 -0.30 -4.55
C ILE A 86 -26.98 -0.21 -4.02
N LEU A 87 -26.79 0.38 -2.84
CA LEU A 87 -25.47 0.53 -2.23
C LEU A 87 -24.81 -0.83 -2.03
N GLU A 88 -25.54 -1.80 -1.47
CA GLU A 88 -25.04 -3.16 -1.25
C GLU A 88 -24.68 -3.86 -2.56
N TYR A 89 -25.57 -3.81 -3.56
CA TYR A 89 -25.34 -4.45 -4.86
C TYR A 89 -24.07 -3.94 -5.53
N TYR A 90 -23.89 -2.62 -5.60
CA TYR A 90 -22.71 -2.05 -6.26
C TYR A 90 -21.45 -2.17 -5.41
N ALA A 91 -21.53 -2.10 -4.07
CA ALA A 91 -20.39 -2.39 -3.22
C ALA A 91 -19.88 -3.83 -3.44
N PHE A 92 -20.80 -4.80 -3.56
CA PHE A 92 -20.46 -6.19 -3.87
C PHE A 92 -19.80 -6.34 -5.25
N VAL A 93 -20.40 -5.75 -6.29
CA VAL A 93 -19.85 -5.79 -7.66
C VAL A 93 -18.43 -5.23 -7.71
N PHE A 94 -18.21 -4.04 -7.15
CA PHE A 94 -16.91 -3.39 -7.22
C PHE A 94 -15.85 -4.04 -6.32
N SER A 95 -16.25 -4.63 -5.19
CA SER A 95 -15.35 -5.47 -4.39
C SER A 95 -14.88 -6.70 -5.19
N GLY A 96 -15.81 -7.35 -5.92
CA GLY A 96 -15.46 -8.46 -6.80
C GLY A 96 -14.56 -8.05 -7.97
N MET A 97 -14.74 -6.84 -8.51
CA MET A 97 -13.84 -6.28 -9.52
C MET A 97 -12.44 -6.03 -8.96
N ASP A 98 -12.32 -5.42 -7.78
CA ASP A 98 -11.02 -5.18 -7.13
C ASP A 98 -10.27 -6.50 -6.90
N MET A 99 -10.95 -7.51 -6.35
CA MET A 99 -10.39 -8.86 -6.17
C MET A 99 -9.94 -9.49 -7.50
N LEU A 100 -10.68 -9.29 -8.58
CA LEU A 100 -10.30 -9.80 -9.91
C LEU A 100 -9.04 -9.12 -10.44
N TYR A 101 -8.91 -7.80 -10.26
CA TYR A 101 -7.72 -7.05 -10.68
C TYR A 101 -6.50 -7.35 -9.79
N GLU A 102 -6.69 -7.58 -8.50
CA GLU A 102 -5.64 -8.06 -7.60
C GLU A 102 -5.13 -9.46 -8.01
N GLY A 103 -6.01 -10.30 -8.55
CA GLY A 103 -5.65 -11.61 -9.09
C GLY A 103 -4.75 -11.57 -10.34
N ILE A 104 -4.72 -10.45 -11.07
CA ILE A 104 -3.90 -10.27 -12.27
C ILE A 104 -2.50 -9.80 -11.86
N LYS A 105 -1.56 -10.73 -11.74
CA LYS A 105 -0.18 -10.43 -11.31
C LYS A 105 0.64 -9.83 -12.46
N HIS A 106 1.00 -8.56 -12.33
CA HIS A 106 2.03 -7.93 -13.16
C HIS A 106 3.30 -7.70 -12.32
N PRO A 107 4.51 -7.97 -12.84
CA PRO A 107 5.75 -7.82 -12.06
C PRO A 107 6.08 -6.37 -11.68
N GLU A 108 5.46 -5.40 -12.35
CA GLU A 108 5.79 -3.98 -12.21
C GLU A 108 4.68 -3.15 -11.57
N TYR A 109 3.45 -3.65 -11.51
CA TYR A 109 2.34 -2.88 -10.96
C TYR A 109 1.19 -3.72 -10.39
N THR A 110 0.42 -3.10 -9.51
CA THR A 110 -0.86 -3.59 -8.98
C THR A 110 -1.95 -2.59 -9.34
N ILE A 111 -3.16 -3.08 -9.62
CA ILE A 111 -4.33 -2.23 -9.89
C ILE A 111 -5.33 -2.42 -8.76
N HIS A 112 -5.82 -1.31 -8.22
CA HIS A 112 -6.89 -1.25 -7.23
C HIS A 112 -8.11 -0.53 -7.80
N ILE A 113 -9.28 -1.13 -7.65
CA ILE A 113 -10.55 -0.56 -8.10
C ILE A 113 -11.32 -0.04 -6.90
N LEU A 114 -11.63 1.25 -6.90
CA LEU A 114 -12.33 1.91 -5.79
C LEU A 114 -13.68 2.45 -6.26
N LEU A 115 -14.78 2.00 -5.66
CA LEU A 115 -16.08 2.65 -5.84
C LEU A 115 -16.14 3.90 -4.96
N SER A 116 -15.92 5.06 -5.56
CA SER A 116 -15.80 6.33 -4.83
C SER A 116 -17.17 6.99 -4.58
N LYS A 117 -18.12 6.83 -5.52
CA LYS A 117 -19.46 7.42 -5.40
C LYS A 117 -20.53 6.70 -6.23
N ILE A 118 -21.77 6.76 -5.76
CA ILE A 118 -22.95 6.34 -6.50
C ILE A 118 -23.92 7.52 -6.64
N TYR A 119 -24.38 7.77 -7.87
CA TYR A 119 -25.45 8.72 -8.18
C TYR A 119 -26.65 7.97 -8.75
N VAL A 120 -27.83 8.24 -8.18
CA VAL A 120 -29.10 7.74 -8.71
C VAL A 120 -29.81 8.89 -9.38
N LEU A 121 -30.08 8.75 -10.67
CA LEU A 121 -30.87 9.68 -11.45
C LEU A 121 -32.35 9.35 -11.21
N GLN A 122 -33.02 10.25 -10.49
CA GLN A 122 -34.43 10.14 -10.13
C GLN A 122 -35.30 11.01 -11.04
#